data_AF-A0A7C1A3F1-F1
#
_entry.id   AF-A0A7C1A3F1-F1
#
_cell.length_a   1.000
_cell.length_b   1.000
_cell.length_c   1.000
_cell.angle_alpha   90.00
_cell.angle_beta   90.00
_cell.angle_gamma   90.00
#
_symmetry.space_group_name_H-M   'P 1'
#
loop_
_entity.id
_entity.type
_entity.pdbx_description
1 polymer ?
#
loop_
_entity_poly.entity_id
_entity_poly.type
_entity_poly.pdbx_seq_one_letter_code
_entity_poly.pdbx_strand_id
1 'polypeptide(L)'
;MNILLDTCTFLWVVSGSPDLSDNARSLFSDPANEVFLSVASAWEIIVKHRLGKLPLPDPPHEFIKKWRNSHDIDSLPLNEDAVLQLSRLPDYHKDPFDRILICQAIAGSLVILTPDPHITGYPVRVEW
;
A
#
# COMPACT_ATOMS: atom_id res chain seq x y z
N MET A 1 -11.43 -8.33 -7.41
CA MET A 1 -11.36 -8.21 -5.92
C MET A 1 -10.77 -6.86 -5.54
N ASN A 2 -10.81 -6.47 -4.26
CA ASN A 2 -10.29 -5.18 -3.83
C ASN A 2 -8.87 -5.35 -3.27
N ILE A 3 -7.91 -4.69 -3.92
CA ILE A 3 -6.48 -4.83 -3.65
C ILE A 3 -5.94 -3.55 -3.03
N LEU A 4 -5.26 -3.66 -1.90
CA LEU A 4 -4.49 -2.58 -1.30
C LEU A 4 -3.01 -2.78 -1.62
N LEU A 5 -2.41 -1.82 -2.33
CA LEU A 5 -0.96 -1.83 -2.54
C LEU A 5 -0.26 -1.37 -1.26
N ASP A 6 0.75 -2.13 -0.85
CA ASP A 6 1.81 -1.63 0.00
C ASP A 6 2.55 -0.47 -0.71
N THR A 7 3.12 0.43 0.07
CA THR A 7 3.99 1.50 -0.41
C THR A 7 5.14 0.97 -1.28
N CYS A 8 5.79 -0.13 -0.89
CA CYS A 8 6.88 -0.69 -1.69
C CYS A 8 6.37 -1.27 -3.02
N THR A 9 5.24 -1.99 -2.98
CA THR A 9 4.58 -2.53 -4.17
C THR A 9 4.19 -1.44 -5.15
N PHE A 10 3.60 -0.34 -4.67
CA PHE A 10 3.31 0.83 -5.51
C PHE A 10 4.56 1.36 -6.19
N LEU A 11 5.65 1.57 -5.44
CA LEU A 11 6.91 2.06 -6.00
C LEU A 11 7.52 1.10 -7.03
N TRP A 12 7.35 -0.21 -6.86
CA TRP A 12 7.81 -1.21 -7.82
C TRP A 12 6.95 -1.30 -9.08
N VAL A 13 5.63 -1.16 -8.96
CA VAL A 13 4.73 -1.07 -10.11
C VAL A 13 5.14 0.11 -10.99
N VAL A 14 5.32 1.30 -10.42
CA VAL A 14 5.60 2.53 -11.20
C VAL A 14 7.01 2.57 -11.79
N SER A 15 7.96 1.86 -11.18
CA SER A 15 9.33 1.75 -11.68
C SER A 15 9.54 0.56 -12.61
N GLY A 16 8.55 -0.32 -12.76
CA GLY A 16 8.70 -1.59 -13.48
C GLY A 16 9.75 -2.51 -12.83
N SER A 17 9.94 -2.41 -11.52
CA SER A 17 10.99 -3.13 -10.79
C SER A 17 10.85 -4.65 -10.95
N PRO A 18 11.94 -5.41 -11.16
CA PRO A 18 11.91 -6.87 -11.19
C PRO A 18 11.53 -7.51 -9.83
N ASP A 19 11.59 -6.74 -8.73
CA ASP A 19 11.22 -7.21 -7.41
C ASP A 19 9.71 -7.49 -7.28
N LEU A 20 8.88 -6.90 -8.16
CA LEU A 20 7.46 -7.23 -8.25
C LEU A 20 7.31 -8.64 -8.83
N SER A 21 6.84 -9.56 -7.99
CA SER A 21 6.57 -10.96 -8.29
C SER A 21 5.53 -11.15 -9.41
N ASP A 22 5.57 -12.31 -10.05
CA ASP A 22 4.66 -12.61 -11.17
C ASP A 22 3.19 -12.67 -10.72
N ASN A 23 2.92 -13.16 -9.51
CA ASN A 23 1.57 -13.20 -8.95
C ASN A 23 1.04 -11.79 -8.66
N ALA A 24 1.80 -10.94 -7.97
CA ALA A 24 1.46 -9.53 -7.77
C ALA A 24 1.25 -8.78 -9.10
N ARG A 25 2.10 -9.01 -10.11
CA ARG A 25 1.89 -8.46 -11.47
C ARG A 25 0.58 -8.92 -12.09
N SER A 26 0.29 -10.21 -12.01
CA SER A 26 -0.94 -10.79 -12.56
C SER A 26 -2.17 -10.21 -11.88
N LEU A 27 -2.18 -10.14 -10.56
CA LEU A 27 -3.29 -9.59 -9.78
C LEU A 27 -3.48 -8.09 -10.04
N PHE A 28 -2.39 -7.33 -10.11
CA PHE A 28 -2.43 -5.91 -10.43
C PHE A 28 -2.93 -5.63 -11.86
N SER A 29 -2.57 -6.47 -12.82
CA SER A 29 -2.92 -6.28 -14.25
C SER A 29 -4.31 -6.83 -14.62
N ASP A 30 -4.96 -7.57 -13.72
CA ASP A 30 -6.28 -8.14 -13.96
C ASP A 30 -7.36 -7.05 -13.79
N PRO A 31 -8.09 -6.69 -14.86
CA PRO A 31 -9.11 -5.64 -14.81
C PRO A 31 -10.34 -6.00 -13.96
N ALA A 32 -10.48 -7.25 -13.51
CA ALA A 32 -11.49 -7.63 -12.52
C ALA A 32 -11.14 -7.20 -11.09
N ASN A 33 -9.96 -6.62 -10.88
CA ASN A 33 -9.49 -6.14 -9.59
C ASN A 33 -9.54 -4.61 -9.51
N GLU A 34 -10.08 -4.10 -8.41
CA GLU A 34 -10.00 -2.69 -8.05
C GLU A 34 -8.76 -2.51 -7.19
N VAL A 35 -7.86 -1.62 -7.62
CA VAL A 35 -6.56 -1.42 -6.98
C VAL A 35 -6.53 -0.08 -6.28
N PHE A 36 -6.10 -0.10 -5.02
CA PHE A 36 -6.10 1.06 -4.15
C PHE A 36 -4.70 1.36 -3.62
N LEU A 37 -4.40 2.65 -3.48
CA LEU A 37 -3.28 3.15 -2.68
C LEU A 37 -3.85 3.94 -1.49
N SER A 38 -3.46 3.53 -0.28
CA SER A 38 -3.84 4.27 0.93
C SER A 38 -3.22 5.66 0.98
N VAL A 39 -3.97 6.63 1.51
CA VAL A 39 -3.40 7.93 1.90
C VAL A 39 -2.28 7.80 2.94
N ALA A 40 -2.23 6.71 3.72
CA ALA A 40 -1.13 6.42 4.63
C ALA A 40 0.17 6.11 3.89
N SER A 41 0.12 5.34 2.79
CA SER A 41 1.27 5.11 1.90
C SER A 41 1.74 6.41 1.25
N ALA A 42 0.82 7.28 0.83
CA ALA A 42 1.18 8.60 0.33
C ALA A 42 1.89 9.45 1.39
N TRP A 43 1.40 9.42 2.64
CA TRP A 43 2.04 10.06 3.78
C TRP A 43 3.44 9.50 4.05
N GLU A 44 3.61 8.18 4.02
CA GLU A 44 4.91 7.51 4.17
C GLU A 44 5.90 7.94 3.09
N ILE A 45 5.50 7.96 1.82
CA ILE A 45 6.33 8.39 0.69
C ILE A 45 6.83 9.82 0.91
N ILE A 46 5.94 10.74 1.32
CA ILE A 46 6.29 12.14 1.60
C ILE A 46 7.30 12.23 2.74
N VAL A 47 7.10 11.48 3.82
CA VAL A 47 8.01 11.45 4.98
C VAL A 47 9.38 10.90 4.57
N LYS A 48 9.44 9.74 3.88
CA LYS A 48 10.68 9.14 3.41
C LYS A 48 11.43 10.04 2.43
N HIS A 49 10.72 10.71 1.52
CA HIS A 49 11.31 11.67 0.60
C HIS A 49 11.92 12.87 1.32
N ARG A 50 11.19 13.47 2.27
CA ARG A 50 11.69 14.60 3.07
C ARG A 50 12.93 14.24 3.90
N LEU A 51 13.01 12.99 4.37
CA LEU A 51 14.17 12.47 5.09
C LEU A 51 15.35 12.10 4.17
N GLY A 52 15.23 12.29 2.86
CA GLY A 52 16.26 11.92 1.88
C GLY A 52 16.41 10.41 1.65
N LYS A 53 15.51 9.59 2.21
CA LYS A 53 15.55 8.12 2.12
C LYS A 53 14.88 7.58 0.87
N LEU A 54 14.09 8.40 0.19
CA LEU A 54 13.40 8.05 -1.04
C LEU A 54 13.58 9.18 -2.07
N PRO A 55 14.63 9.12 -2.91
CA PRO A 55 14.77 10.06 -4.02
C PRO A 55 13.66 9.80 -5.03
N LEU A 56 12.98 10.87 -5.46
CA LEU A 56 11.94 10.82 -6.48
C LEU A 56 12.32 11.78 -7.61
N PRO A 57 11.96 11.47 -8.87
CA PRO A 57 12.24 12.34 -10.01
C PRO A 57 11.45 13.65 -9.97
N ASP A 58 10.26 13.61 -9.34
CA ASP A 58 9.32 14.71 -9.22
C ASP A 58 8.94 14.91 -7.74
N PRO A 59 8.42 16.08 -7.34
CA PRO A 59 7.86 16.27 -6.01
C PRO A 59 6.79 15.21 -5.67
N PRO A 60 6.72 14.71 -4.42
CA PRO A 60 5.82 13.60 -4.05
C PRO A 60 4.36 13.77 -4.47
N HIS A 61 3.82 14.98 -4.35
CA HIS A 61 2.42 15.26 -4.68
C HIS A 61 2.11 15.14 -6.18
N GLU A 62 3.07 15.41 -7.05
CA GLU A 62 2.96 15.21 -8.49
C GLU A 62 3.22 13.75 -8.86
N PHE A 63 4.31 13.19 -8.32
CA PHE A 63 4.70 11.79 -8.55
C PHE A 63 3.57 10.81 -8.21
N ILE A 64 3.00 10.91 -7.00
CA ILE A 64 1.97 10.00 -6.51
C ILE A 64 0.70 10.12 -7.38
N LYS A 65 0.24 11.35 -7.66
CA LYS A 65 -0.98 11.57 -8.46
C LYS A 65 -0.81 11.09 -9.90
N LYS A 66 0.31 11.43 -10.53
CA LYS A 66 0.63 11.04 -11.91
C LYS A 66 0.57 9.53 -12.07
N TRP A 67 1.30 8.82 -11.22
CA TRP A 67 1.43 7.37 -11.36
C TRP A 67 0.19 6.61 -10.93
N ARG A 68 -0.54 7.08 -9.93
CA ARG A 68 -1.86 6.51 -9.62
C ARG A 68 -2.80 6.60 -10.81
N ASN A 69 -2.91 7.79 -11.41
CA ASN A 69 -3.83 8.02 -12.52
C ASN A 69 -3.39 7.27 -13.80
N SER A 70 -2.09 7.09 -14.04
CA SER A 70 -1.61 6.34 -15.21
C SER A 70 -1.82 4.83 -15.09
N HIS A 71 -2.10 4.33 -13.89
CA HIS A 71 -2.23 2.92 -13.56
C HIS A 71 -3.61 2.54 -13.02
N ASP A 72 -4.61 3.44 -13.12
CA ASP A 72 -5.96 3.25 -12.55
C ASP A 72 -5.94 2.78 -11.08
N ILE A 73 -5.08 3.42 -10.27
CA ILE A 73 -4.99 3.15 -8.83
C ILE A 73 -5.81 4.18 -8.06
N ASP A 74 -6.88 3.73 -7.43
CA ASP A 74 -7.79 4.58 -6.66
C ASP A 74 -7.21 4.98 -5.31
N SER A 75 -7.64 6.15 -4.81
CA SER A 75 -7.17 6.65 -3.49
C SER A 75 -8.04 6.05 -2.42
N LEU A 76 -7.45 5.35 -1.47
CA LEU A 76 -8.18 4.84 -0.32
C LEU A 76 -8.07 5.85 0.85
N PRO A 77 -9.14 6.59 1.15
CA PRO A 77 -9.15 7.52 2.27
C PRO A 77 -9.01 6.78 3.60
N LEU A 78 -8.41 7.45 4.57
CA LEU A 78 -8.36 6.97 5.95
C LEU A 78 -9.59 7.48 6.70
N ASN A 79 -10.36 6.57 7.27
CA ASN A 79 -11.49 6.90 8.14
C ASN A 79 -11.15 6.57 9.61
N GLU A 80 -11.90 7.16 10.53
CA GLU A 80 -11.70 6.97 11.96
C GLU A 80 -11.87 5.51 12.39
N ASP A 81 -12.86 4.80 11.82
CA ASP A 81 -13.13 3.39 12.16
C ASP A 81 -11.91 2.49 11.91
N ALA A 82 -11.21 2.66 10.78
CA ALA A 82 -9.98 1.96 10.50
C ALA A 82 -8.88 2.33 11.51
N VAL A 83 -8.72 3.61 11.85
CA VAL A 83 -7.72 4.05 12.83
C VAL A 83 -7.98 3.43 14.21
N LEU A 84 -9.24 3.39 14.65
CA LEU A 84 -9.59 2.85 15.97
C LEU A 84 -9.30 1.35 16.10
N GLN A 85 -9.21 0.60 14.99
CA GLN A 85 -8.77 -0.80 15.01
C GLN A 85 -7.33 -1.00 15.49
N LEU A 86 -6.49 0.04 15.47
CA LEU A 86 -5.11 -0.04 15.97
C LEU A 86 -5.03 -0.55 17.41
N SER A 87 -6.03 -0.21 18.23
CA SER A 87 -6.12 -0.65 19.64
C SER A 87 -6.31 -2.15 19.81
N ARG A 88 -6.72 -2.85 18.75
CA ARG A 88 -7.00 -4.28 18.72
C ARG A 88 -5.92 -5.07 17.97
N LEU A 89 -5.02 -4.39 17.26
CA LEU A 89 -3.94 -5.06 16.54
C LEU A 89 -2.90 -5.59 17.52
N PRO A 90 -2.42 -6.84 17.33
CA PRO A 90 -1.28 -7.33 18.07
C PRO A 90 -0.01 -6.52 17.75
N ASP A 91 0.94 -6.49 18.68
CA ASP A 91 2.20 -5.75 18.51
C ASP A 91 3.29 -6.61 17.87
N TYR A 92 3.02 -7.14 16.67
CA TYR A 92 4.02 -7.87 15.88
C TYR A 92 4.97 -6.94 15.11
N HIS A 93 4.52 -5.72 14.84
CA HIS A 93 5.19 -4.78 13.97
C HIS A 93 4.99 -3.33 14.48
N LYS A 94 6.03 -2.49 14.32
CA LYS A 94 6.11 -1.15 14.93
C LYS A 94 5.92 0.01 13.95
N ASP A 95 6.10 -0.17 12.64
CA ASP A 95 5.91 0.94 11.71
C ASP A 95 4.40 1.30 11.65
N PRO A 96 4.04 2.55 12.01
CA PRO A 96 2.65 2.99 12.08
C PRO A 96 1.94 2.97 10.72
N PHE A 97 2.66 3.08 9.60
CA PHE A 97 2.06 3.08 8.27
C PHE A 97 1.50 1.70 7.94
N ASP A 98 2.29 0.64 8.09
CA ASP A 98 1.82 -0.72 7.80
C ASP A 98 0.71 -1.14 8.76
N ARG A 99 0.77 -0.72 10.03
CA ARG A 99 -0.32 -0.96 10.98
C ARG A 99 -1.63 -0.33 10.51
N ILE A 100 -1.58 0.87 9.93
CA ILE A 100 -2.77 1.50 9.34
C ILE A 100 -3.22 0.76 8.07
N LEU A 101 -2.29 0.29 7.22
CA LEU A 101 -2.65 -0.52 6.04
C LEU A 101 -3.37 -1.81 6.44
N ILE A 102 -2.87 -2.50 7.47
CA ILE A 102 -3.50 -3.70 8.05
C ILE A 102 -4.90 -3.35 8.54
N CYS A 103 -5.08 -2.28 9.31
CA CYS A 103 -6.40 -1.85 9.76
C CYS A 103 -7.37 -1.58 8.61
N GLN A 104 -6.92 -0.88 7.56
CA GLN A 104 -7.75 -0.60 6.39
C GLN A 104 -8.10 -1.88 5.62
N ALA A 105 -7.17 -2.83 5.52
CA ALA A 105 -7.42 -4.11 4.91
C ALA A 105 -8.44 -4.94 5.68
N ILE A 106 -8.36 -4.97 7.02
CA ILE A 106 -9.35 -5.64 7.87
C ILE A 106 -10.72 -4.97 7.71
N ALA A 107 -10.78 -3.64 7.81
CA ALA A 107 -12.04 -2.90 7.72
C ALA A 107 -12.73 -3.03 6.35
N GLY A 108 -11.94 -3.01 5.27
CA GLY A 108 -12.42 -3.06 3.90
C GLY A 108 -12.45 -4.45 3.27
N SER A 109 -12.08 -5.50 4.02
CA SER A 109 -11.86 -6.86 3.48
C SER A 109 -10.94 -6.87 2.23
N LEU A 110 -9.88 -6.06 2.27
CA LEU A 110 -8.95 -5.89 1.16
C LEU A 110 -7.85 -6.97 1.20
N VAL A 111 -7.34 -7.32 0.04
CA VAL A 111 -6.12 -8.12 -0.11
C VAL A 111 -4.93 -7.18 -0.19
N ILE A 112 -3.92 -7.35 0.66
CA ILE A 112 -2.70 -6.55 0.60
C ILE A 112 -1.71 -7.22 -0.36
N LEU A 113 -1.21 -6.47 -1.35
CA LEU A 113 -0.04 -6.89 -2.12
C LEU A 113 1.23 -6.39 -1.45
N THR A 114 1.95 -7.29 -0.79
CA THR A 114 3.18 -6.96 -0.06
C THR A 114 4.13 -8.15 0.02
N PRO A 115 5.45 -7.94 -0.11
CA PRO A 115 6.46 -8.95 0.21
C PRO A 115 6.70 -9.10 1.71
N ASP A 116 6.18 -8.21 2.56
CA ASP A 116 6.62 -8.11 3.97
C ASP A 116 6.07 -9.25 4.83
N PRO A 117 6.94 -10.14 5.36
CA PRO A 117 6.51 -11.24 6.22
C PRO A 117 5.97 -10.78 7.58
N HIS A 118 6.17 -9.53 8.00
CA HIS A 118 5.55 -9.03 9.23
C HIS A 118 4.06 -8.78 9.05
N ILE A 119 3.63 -8.37 7.84
CA ILE A 119 2.21 -8.13 7.53
C ILE A 119 1.44 -9.45 7.47
N THR A 120 2.07 -10.53 6.97
CA THR A 120 1.44 -11.86 6.89
C THR A 120 1.12 -12.48 8.25
N GLY A 121 1.72 -11.98 9.34
CA GLY A 121 1.41 -12.39 10.71
C GLY A 121 0.08 -11.84 11.25
N TYR A 122 -0.57 -10.91 10.55
CA TYR A 122 -1.86 -10.34 10.92
C TYR A 122 -3.03 -11.09 10.26
N PRO A 123 -4.26 -10.97 10.79
CA PRO A 123 -5.44 -11.62 10.21
C PRO A 123 -5.96 -10.90 8.95
N VAL A 124 -5.08 -10.71 7.96
CA VAL A 124 -5.36 -10.09 6.66
C VAL A 124 -5.02 -11.07 5.55
N ARG A 125 -5.65 -10.89 4.39
CA ARG A 125 -5.27 -11.63 3.18
C ARG A 125 -4.08 -10.92 2.55
N VAL A 126 -3.01 -11.66 2.31
CA VAL A 126 -1.80 -11.16 1.65
C VAL A 126 -1.56 -12.02 0.42
N GLU A 127 -1.24 -11.37 -0.69
CA GLU A 127 -0.78 -12.02 -1.91
C GLU A 127 0.55 -11.39 -2.33
N TRP A 128 1.46 -12.21 -2.83
CA TRP A 128 2.74 -11.79 -3.40
C TRP A 128 3.01 -12.61 -4.65
#